data_AF-A0A537HHN9-F1
#
_entry.id   AF-A0A537HHN9-F1
#
_cell.length_a   1.000
_cell.length_b   1.000
_cell.length_c   1.000
_cell.angle_alpha   90.00
_cell.angle_beta   90.00
_cell.angle_gamma   90.00
#
_symmetry.space_group_name_H-M   'P 1'
#
loop_
_entity.id
_entity.type
_entity.pdbx_description
1 polymer ?
#
loop_
_entity_poly.entity_id
_entity_poly.type
_entity_poly.pdbx_seq_one_letter_code
_entity_poly.pdbx_strand_id
1 'polypeptide(L)'
;MSRKSSLSSLGWAASVVTIILGLLLLVSPSSVFRLHTVGNSALMRASILALPWAWLGAIYAIPLVWLLLVGWILGLFVAIGIFSKKRTPRRTEAERTYEHYPHKKGPANHRKSHIRSLTAVLAVAMIVLAVSGMTIFLVPPTASNPGQGHGPGGSGQGNADGASLSSLSTGQSQVDQISDPKGLGYSGQRKMAIDSAGNTYIAYRKPPPALTESEIYVAVSKDNGKTWTDLGGGPVAIVNAPPLVSGTTQGGGIGTDQRVPSIVIDSKNQVHVVWYGRDQVYTGANERQVKYSMWNGMAWLPWINISPVLGYSGSTYWQEHPVIVVGKNDVLHVLWEGADSGSAGVQQIKHSMSTDGGYTWTNWENIAPVDQSGQSRPDAVVDQNGNVFVAWYGGVSGTTGTRIKYTRWNIGTATWDPVQIVVGIEGYNQKHVSLGIDQSNTLRLIWDGPDSSHSNSLVKYSSLNLNLSSPSWSAWTNINAGTALNQSDPIISIGPAMVLVAWQEWSGTDSFIATNASVFIMIIGVGQSKTPLGNSFSANNKWPIMTEDSSGGIVRIGWLSGQGAPYTICYGQTSLKPF
;
A
#
# COMPACT_ATOMS: atom_id res chain seq x y z
N MET A 1 17.20 -55.54 -47.06
CA MET A 1 15.94 -55.88 -46.36
C MET A 1 15.48 -54.66 -45.56
N SER A 2 14.22 -54.26 -45.66
CA SER A 2 13.69 -53.15 -44.86
C SER A 2 13.16 -53.66 -43.51
N ARG A 3 13.36 -52.87 -42.44
CA ARG A 3 12.53 -52.98 -41.23
C ARG A 3 12.10 -51.58 -40.79
N LYS A 4 10.79 -51.35 -40.86
CA LYS A 4 10.13 -50.13 -40.38
C LYS A 4 10.15 -50.12 -38.84
N SER A 5 10.36 -48.96 -38.24
CA SER A 5 10.14 -48.74 -36.81
C SER A 5 8.64 -48.69 -36.49
N SER A 6 8.22 -49.35 -35.42
CA SER A 6 6.83 -49.38 -34.96
C SER A 6 6.57 -48.27 -33.93
N LEU A 7 6.20 -47.06 -34.41
CA LEU A 7 5.77 -45.96 -33.53
C LEU A 7 4.41 -46.20 -32.85
N SER A 8 3.69 -47.28 -33.19
CA SER A 8 2.32 -47.54 -32.74
C SER A 8 2.18 -48.12 -31.33
N SER A 9 3.26 -48.63 -30.72
CA SER A 9 3.19 -49.27 -29.39
C SER A 9 3.25 -48.28 -28.20
N LEU A 10 3.85 -47.09 -28.37
CA LEU A 10 3.91 -46.08 -27.29
C LEU A 10 2.56 -45.42 -27.02
N GLY A 11 1.73 -45.23 -28.05
CA GLY A 11 0.44 -44.52 -27.90
C GLY A 11 -0.53 -45.22 -26.96
N TRP A 12 -0.58 -46.56 -26.98
CA TRP A 12 -1.53 -47.33 -26.16
C TRP A 12 -1.15 -47.32 -24.67
N ALA A 13 0.14 -47.43 -24.36
CA ALA A 13 0.64 -47.31 -22.99
C ALA A 13 0.36 -45.92 -22.38
N ALA A 14 0.56 -44.86 -23.17
CA ALA A 14 0.24 -43.49 -22.76
C ALA A 14 -1.25 -43.32 -22.44
N SER A 15 -2.15 -43.80 -23.32
CA SER A 15 -3.60 -43.71 -23.08
C SER A 15 -4.06 -44.45 -21.82
N VAL A 16 -3.54 -45.64 -21.54
CA VAL A 16 -3.89 -46.41 -20.33
C VAL A 16 -3.45 -45.67 -19.06
N VAL A 17 -2.24 -45.10 -19.05
CA VAL A 17 -1.74 -44.29 -17.92
C VAL A 17 -2.60 -43.04 -17.71
N THR A 18 -3.00 -42.35 -18.78
CA THR A 18 -3.87 -41.16 -18.69
C THR A 18 -5.27 -41.49 -18.15
N ILE A 19 -5.85 -42.63 -18.53
CA ILE A 19 -7.17 -43.07 -18.03
C ILE A 19 -7.09 -43.43 -16.54
N ILE A 20 -6.03 -44.11 -16.10
CA ILE A 20 -5.82 -44.46 -14.69
C ILE A 20 -5.63 -43.19 -13.83
N LEU A 21 -4.85 -42.20 -14.31
CA LEU A 21 -4.71 -40.90 -13.65
C LEU A 21 -6.02 -40.13 -13.56
N GLY A 22 -6.84 -40.13 -14.63
CA GLY A 22 -8.16 -39.49 -14.64
C GLY A 22 -9.14 -40.12 -13.65
N LEU A 23 -9.13 -41.45 -13.52
CA LEU A 23 -9.96 -42.17 -12.54
C LEU A 23 -9.50 -41.93 -11.09
N LEU A 24 -8.19 -41.86 -10.84
CA LEU A 24 -7.65 -41.53 -9.51
C LEU A 24 -8.01 -40.10 -9.07
N LEU A 25 -7.99 -39.13 -10.00
CA LEU A 25 -8.40 -37.74 -9.75
C LEU A 25 -9.89 -37.60 -9.40
N LEU A 26 -10.75 -38.50 -9.89
CA LEU A 26 -12.19 -38.49 -9.63
C LEU A 26 -12.59 -39.11 -8.27
N VAL A 27 -11.75 -39.96 -7.68
CA VAL A 27 -12.11 -40.78 -6.51
C VAL A 27 -11.44 -40.32 -5.20
N SER A 28 -10.27 -39.67 -5.27
CA SER A 28 -9.59 -39.14 -4.07
C SER A 28 -8.61 -38.00 -4.38
N PRO A 29 -9.03 -36.72 -4.28
CA PRO A 29 -8.15 -35.57 -4.55
C PRO A 29 -6.91 -35.48 -3.64
N SER A 30 -7.01 -36.00 -2.42
CA SER A 30 -5.95 -35.94 -1.39
C SER A 30 -4.86 -37.00 -1.55
N SER A 31 -5.01 -37.98 -2.45
CA SER A 31 -4.01 -39.03 -2.69
C SER A 31 -2.84 -38.59 -3.56
N VAL A 32 -3.00 -37.53 -4.38
CA VAL A 32 -1.97 -37.05 -5.32
C VAL A 32 -0.74 -36.46 -4.60
N PHE A 33 -0.92 -35.89 -3.40
CA PHE A 33 0.17 -35.28 -2.63
C PHE A 33 1.22 -36.28 -2.10
N ARG A 34 0.91 -37.58 -1.95
CA ARG A 34 1.87 -38.58 -1.44
C ARG A 34 2.73 -39.25 -2.52
N LEU A 35 2.38 -39.13 -3.80
CA LEU A 35 3.22 -39.68 -4.88
C LEU A 35 4.33 -38.70 -5.31
N HIS A 36 4.08 -37.39 -5.19
CA HIS A 36 5.02 -36.33 -5.58
C HIS A 36 6.32 -36.34 -4.76
N THR A 37 6.25 -36.62 -3.45
CA THR A 37 7.43 -36.68 -2.55
C THR A 37 8.35 -37.88 -2.81
N VAL A 38 7.85 -38.97 -3.39
CA VAL A 38 8.66 -40.15 -3.75
C VAL A 38 9.33 -39.97 -5.11
N GLY A 39 8.65 -39.37 -6.09
CA GLY A 39 9.18 -39.18 -7.45
C GLY A 39 10.41 -38.26 -7.54
N ASN A 40 10.38 -37.08 -6.89
CA ASN A 40 11.49 -36.12 -6.96
C ASN A 40 12.78 -36.63 -6.32
N SER A 41 12.67 -37.49 -5.29
CA SER A 41 13.81 -38.11 -4.61
C SER A 41 14.60 -39.08 -5.50
N ALA A 42 13.93 -39.70 -6.48
CA ALA A 42 14.54 -40.65 -7.42
C ALA A 42 15.21 -39.93 -8.62
N LEU A 43 14.61 -38.84 -9.11
CA LEU A 43 15.11 -38.11 -10.29
C LEU A 43 16.29 -37.18 -9.98
N MET A 44 16.36 -36.61 -8.77
CA MET A 44 17.48 -35.76 -8.32
C MET A 44 18.84 -36.48 -8.22
N ARG A 45 18.90 -37.81 -8.37
CA ARG A 45 20.15 -38.59 -8.32
C ARG A 45 20.72 -38.97 -9.70
N ALA A 46 20.08 -38.58 -10.81
CA ALA A 46 20.42 -39.11 -12.14
C ALA A 46 20.29 -38.10 -13.30
N SER A 47 21.05 -37.00 -13.27
CA SER A 47 21.53 -36.35 -14.52
C SER A 47 22.63 -35.32 -14.28
N ILE A 48 23.81 -35.58 -14.87
CA ILE A 48 24.84 -34.58 -15.12
C ILE A 48 24.52 -33.97 -16.48
N LEU A 49 24.06 -32.71 -16.52
CA LEU A 49 24.19 -31.74 -17.63
C LEU A 49 23.33 -30.50 -17.31
N ALA A 50 23.96 -29.32 -17.25
CA ALA A 50 23.27 -28.07 -16.96
C ALA A 50 22.68 -27.43 -18.24
N LEU A 51 21.39 -27.12 -18.22
CA LEU A 51 20.73 -26.19 -19.14
C LEU A 51 19.71 -25.32 -18.34
N PRO A 52 19.46 -24.05 -18.74
CA PRO A 52 18.74 -23.11 -17.90
C PRO A 52 17.22 -23.20 -18.08
N TRP A 53 16.50 -23.56 -17.00
CA TRP A 53 15.05 -23.77 -16.97
C TRP A 53 14.20 -22.49 -16.86
N ALA A 54 14.71 -21.34 -17.31
CA ALA A 54 14.05 -20.04 -17.19
C ALA A 54 12.86 -19.82 -18.17
N TRP A 55 12.50 -20.81 -19.00
CA TRP A 55 11.52 -20.68 -20.10
C TRP A 55 10.25 -21.53 -19.93
N LEU A 56 9.98 -22.08 -18.74
CA LEU A 56 8.76 -22.85 -18.43
C LEU A 56 8.00 -22.37 -17.18
N GLY A 57 8.17 -21.11 -16.79
CA GLY A 57 7.53 -20.49 -15.62
C GLY A 57 6.09 -19.98 -15.84
N ALA A 58 5.16 -20.77 -16.41
CA ALA A 58 3.78 -20.32 -16.62
C ALA A 58 2.70 -21.42 -16.80
N ILE A 59 2.72 -22.52 -16.02
CA ILE A 59 1.64 -23.56 -16.08
C ILE A 59 0.68 -23.50 -14.87
N TYR A 60 1.08 -22.83 -13.78
CA TYR A 60 0.33 -22.82 -12.51
C TYR A 60 -0.85 -21.84 -12.45
N ALA A 61 -1.08 -21.05 -13.50
CA ALA A 61 -2.03 -19.93 -13.52
C ALA A 61 -3.19 -20.13 -14.52
N ILE A 62 -3.60 -21.38 -14.79
CA ILE A 62 -4.79 -21.69 -15.58
C ILE A 62 -5.90 -22.16 -14.62
N PRO A 63 -6.88 -21.31 -14.25
CA PRO A 63 -8.04 -21.74 -13.46
C PRO A 63 -8.74 -22.95 -14.09
N LEU A 64 -9.27 -23.85 -13.25
CA LEU A 64 -9.93 -25.09 -13.69
C LEU A 64 -10.98 -24.85 -14.79
N VAL A 65 -11.70 -23.73 -14.70
CA VAL A 65 -12.66 -23.25 -15.70
C VAL A 65 -12.07 -23.17 -17.11
N TRP A 66 -10.84 -22.68 -17.28
CA TRP A 66 -10.18 -22.56 -18.58
C TRP A 66 -9.72 -23.90 -19.13
N LEU A 67 -9.25 -24.82 -18.28
CA LEU A 67 -8.94 -26.21 -18.70
C LEU A 67 -10.21 -26.95 -19.14
N LEU A 68 -11.33 -26.74 -18.42
CA LEU A 68 -12.64 -27.27 -18.81
C LEU A 68 -13.15 -26.65 -20.12
N LEU A 69 -12.99 -25.34 -20.32
CA LEU A 69 -13.34 -24.63 -21.56
C LEU A 69 -12.54 -25.15 -22.76
N VAL A 70 -11.22 -25.31 -22.61
CA VAL A 70 -10.35 -25.89 -23.65
C VAL A 70 -10.73 -27.34 -23.95
N GLY A 71 -11.01 -28.16 -22.92
CA GLY A 71 -11.52 -29.51 -23.08
C GLY A 71 -12.86 -29.58 -23.82
N TRP A 72 -13.77 -28.64 -23.53
CA TRP A 72 -15.09 -28.55 -24.17
C TRP A 72 -14.99 -28.11 -25.63
N ILE A 73 -14.13 -27.12 -25.93
CA ILE A 73 -13.84 -26.66 -27.30
C ILE A 73 -13.19 -27.78 -28.12
N LEU A 74 -12.20 -28.50 -27.57
CA LEU A 74 -11.58 -29.65 -28.23
C LEU A 74 -12.59 -30.78 -28.49
N GLY A 75 -13.46 -31.08 -27.51
CA GLY A 75 -14.56 -32.03 -27.68
C GLY A 75 -15.53 -31.62 -28.81
N LEU A 76 -15.85 -30.33 -28.91
CA LEU A 76 -16.68 -29.77 -29.98
C LEU A 76 -16.02 -29.95 -31.37
N PHE A 77 -14.72 -29.67 -31.49
CA PHE A 77 -13.97 -29.88 -32.73
C PHE A 77 -13.91 -31.36 -33.15
N VAL A 78 -13.73 -32.28 -32.19
CA VAL A 78 -13.76 -33.73 -32.47
C VAL A 78 -15.15 -34.17 -32.93
N ALA A 79 -16.23 -33.69 -32.29
CA ALA A 79 -17.59 -34.00 -32.70
C ALA A 79 -17.92 -33.48 -34.12
N ILE A 80 -17.48 -32.26 -34.45
CA ILE A 80 -17.63 -31.67 -35.80
C ILE A 80 -16.80 -32.46 -36.83
N GLY A 81 -15.58 -32.87 -36.48
CA GLY A 81 -14.70 -33.66 -37.35
C GLY A 81 -15.25 -35.06 -37.64
N ILE A 82 -15.87 -35.72 -36.66
CA ILE A 82 -16.52 -37.04 -36.83
C ILE A 82 -17.71 -36.94 -37.81
N PHE A 83 -18.50 -35.86 -37.75
CA PHE A 83 -19.62 -35.62 -38.67
C PHE A 83 -19.23 -35.11 -40.07
N SER A 84 -17.96 -34.72 -40.32
CA SER A 84 -17.53 -34.21 -41.63
C SER A 84 -17.09 -35.29 -42.62
N LYS A 85 -16.91 -36.54 -42.16
CA LYS A 85 -16.34 -37.64 -42.94
C LYS A 85 -17.29 -38.19 -44.02
N LYS A 86 -17.51 -37.43 -45.10
CA LYS A 86 -18.17 -37.91 -46.33
C LYS A 86 -17.18 -38.37 -47.40
N ARG A 87 -17.51 -39.52 -47.98
CA ARG A 87 -16.79 -40.33 -48.99
C ARG A 87 -16.11 -39.52 -50.09
N THR A 88 -14.86 -39.87 -50.39
CA THR A 88 -14.11 -39.48 -51.59
C THR A 88 -14.63 -40.20 -52.85
N PRO A 89 -14.90 -39.48 -53.94
CA PRO A 89 -14.92 -40.03 -55.30
C PRO A 89 -13.50 -40.04 -55.91
N ARG A 90 -13.32 -40.81 -56.99
CA ARG A 90 -12.05 -40.99 -57.69
C ARG A 90 -11.62 -39.77 -58.52
N ARG A 91 -10.30 -39.66 -58.67
CA ARG A 91 -9.55 -38.75 -59.54
C ARG A 91 -9.80 -39.08 -61.03
N THR A 92 -10.06 -38.06 -61.86
CA THR A 92 -9.71 -38.01 -63.29
C THR A 92 -9.82 -36.56 -63.75
N GLU A 93 -8.73 -36.00 -64.25
CA GLU A 93 -8.72 -34.71 -64.95
C GLU A 93 -7.56 -34.69 -65.94
N ALA A 94 -7.85 -34.26 -67.16
CA ALA A 94 -6.85 -33.96 -68.18
C ALA A 94 -7.40 -32.86 -69.12
N GLU A 95 -6.69 -31.74 -69.14
CA GLU A 95 -6.50 -30.80 -70.25
C GLU A 95 -7.60 -29.81 -70.75
N ARG A 96 -7.13 -28.54 -70.86
CA ARG A 96 -7.35 -27.49 -71.89
C ARG A 96 -8.38 -26.34 -71.72
N THR A 97 -7.83 -25.21 -71.27
CA THR A 97 -7.69 -23.87 -71.94
C THR A 97 -8.85 -23.04 -72.54
N TYR A 98 -8.71 -21.71 -72.34
CA TYR A 98 -9.18 -20.52 -73.09
C TYR A 98 -10.51 -19.78 -72.74
N GLU A 99 -10.31 -18.64 -72.06
CA GLU A 99 -10.81 -17.25 -72.28
C GLU A 99 -12.27 -16.79 -72.53
N HIS A 100 -12.51 -15.58 -71.98
CA HIS A 100 -13.40 -14.47 -72.38
C HIS A 100 -14.84 -14.30 -71.79
N TYR A 101 -15.19 -13.02 -71.58
CA TYR A 101 -16.31 -12.42 -70.79
C TYR A 101 -17.63 -12.19 -71.64
N PRO A 102 -18.69 -11.47 -71.20
CA PRO A 102 -19.66 -11.77 -70.13
C PRO A 102 -21.17 -11.47 -70.47
N HIS A 103 -22.19 -12.13 -69.85
CA HIS A 103 -23.44 -11.44 -69.40
C HIS A 103 -24.43 -12.28 -68.53
N LYS A 104 -25.57 -11.65 -68.17
CA LYS A 104 -26.50 -11.92 -67.05
C LYS A 104 -27.66 -12.93 -67.24
N LYS A 105 -28.16 -13.40 -66.08
CA LYS A 105 -29.55 -13.77 -65.67
C LYS A 105 -30.12 -15.19 -65.94
N GLY A 106 -30.57 -15.84 -64.85
CA GLY A 106 -31.50 -17.00 -64.83
C GLY A 106 -31.43 -17.77 -63.49
N PRO A 107 -32.53 -17.99 -62.73
CA PRO A 107 -32.44 -18.48 -61.35
C PRO A 107 -32.56 -20.01 -61.21
N ALA A 108 -31.82 -20.60 -60.26
CA ALA A 108 -32.01 -21.99 -59.83
C ALA A 108 -32.06 -22.07 -58.29
N ASN A 109 -33.21 -22.48 -57.76
CA ASN A 109 -33.43 -22.66 -56.32
C ASN A 109 -32.74 -23.92 -55.79
N HIS A 110 -31.89 -23.78 -54.76
CA HIS A 110 -31.64 -24.89 -53.83
C HIS A 110 -31.50 -24.41 -52.38
N ARG A 111 -32.58 -24.58 -51.60
CA ARG A 111 -32.58 -24.51 -50.14
C ARG A 111 -31.53 -25.49 -49.56
N LYS A 112 -30.50 -24.98 -48.86
CA LYS A 112 -29.72 -25.73 -47.83
C LYS A 112 -28.66 -24.88 -47.08
N SER A 113 -29.07 -23.86 -46.30
CA SER A 113 -28.14 -23.21 -45.33
C SER A 113 -28.75 -22.63 -44.05
N HIS A 114 -30.07 -22.64 -43.84
CA HIS A 114 -30.69 -21.92 -42.70
C HIS A 114 -30.40 -22.51 -41.30
N ILE A 115 -30.12 -23.82 -41.17
CA ILE A 115 -29.90 -24.44 -39.85
C ILE A 115 -28.55 -24.03 -39.23
N ARG A 116 -27.48 -23.90 -40.04
CA ARG A 116 -26.14 -23.55 -39.54
C ARG A 116 -26.03 -22.07 -39.15
N SER A 117 -26.78 -21.19 -39.81
CA SER A 117 -26.86 -19.77 -39.45
C SER A 117 -27.55 -19.57 -38.09
N LEU A 118 -28.64 -20.29 -37.84
CA LEU A 118 -29.42 -20.14 -36.61
C LEU A 118 -28.62 -20.57 -35.36
N THR A 119 -27.85 -21.67 -35.43
CA THR A 119 -27.00 -22.12 -34.31
C THR A 119 -25.87 -21.14 -34.02
N ALA A 120 -25.27 -20.53 -35.04
CA ALA A 120 -24.22 -19.52 -34.86
C ALA A 120 -24.76 -18.22 -34.24
N VAL A 121 -25.93 -17.76 -34.70
CA VAL A 121 -26.61 -16.58 -34.13
C VAL A 121 -27.04 -16.82 -32.68
N LEU A 122 -27.58 -18.00 -32.35
CA LEU A 122 -27.88 -18.38 -30.96
C LEU A 122 -26.64 -18.43 -30.07
N ALA A 123 -25.52 -18.95 -30.56
CA ALA A 123 -24.26 -18.96 -29.81
C ALA A 123 -23.75 -17.54 -29.51
N VAL A 124 -23.80 -16.64 -30.50
CA VAL A 124 -23.41 -15.22 -30.31
C VAL A 124 -24.38 -14.52 -29.35
N ALA A 125 -25.69 -14.73 -29.46
CA ALA A 125 -26.67 -14.15 -28.55
C ALA A 125 -26.49 -14.63 -27.10
N MET A 126 -26.15 -15.90 -26.89
CA MET A 126 -25.86 -16.45 -25.56
C MET A 126 -24.55 -15.89 -24.98
N ILE A 127 -23.54 -15.64 -25.81
CA ILE A 127 -22.29 -14.96 -25.39
C ILE A 127 -22.59 -13.51 -24.99
N VAL A 128 -23.38 -12.78 -25.78
CA VAL A 128 -23.77 -11.40 -25.46
C VAL A 128 -24.57 -11.36 -24.15
N LEU A 129 -25.55 -12.24 -23.96
CA LEU A 129 -26.33 -12.34 -22.72
C LEU A 129 -25.48 -12.72 -21.50
N ALA A 130 -24.46 -13.56 -21.65
CA ALA A 130 -23.54 -13.91 -20.58
C ALA A 130 -22.60 -12.75 -20.19
N VAL A 131 -22.25 -11.88 -21.15
CA VAL A 131 -21.42 -10.69 -20.91
C VAL A 131 -22.25 -9.50 -20.41
N SER A 132 -23.48 -9.33 -20.88
CA SER A 132 -24.39 -8.27 -20.43
C SER A 132 -25.15 -8.59 -19.14
N GLY A 133 -25.00 -9.82 -18.60
CA GLY A 133 -25.63 -10.27 -17.36
C GLY A 133 -24.98 -9.73 -16.08
N MET A 134 -23.86 -9.01 -16.17
CA MET A 134 -23.22 -8.38 -15.01
C MET A 134 -23.81 -6.98 -14.74
N THR A 135 -24.57 -6.88 -13.66
CA THR A 135 -24.97 -5.65 -12.96
C THR A 135 -25.72 -4.58 -13.75
N ILE A 136 -27.02 -4.82 -13.97
CA ILE A 136 -28.02 -3.74 -13.91
C ILE A 136 -28.46 -3.64 -12.45
N PHE A 137 -28.01 -2.62 -11.73
CA PHE A 137 -28.64 -2.21 -10.46
C PHE A 137 -29.75 -1.19 -10.76
N LEU A 138 -30.97 -1.53 -10.37
CA LEU A 138 -32.13 -0.64 -10.46
C LEU A 138 -31.98 0.52 -9.46
N VAL A 139 -31.77 1.73 -9.98
CA VAL A 139 -31.86 2.98 -9.21
C VAL A 139 -33.34 3.35 -9.05
N PRO A 140 -33.87 3.48 -7.82
CA PRO A 140 -35.18 4.10 -7.60
C PRO A 140 -35.04 5.63 -7.74
N PRO A 141 -35.93 6.32 -8.47
CA PRO A 141 -35.85 7.77 -8.64
C PRO A 141 -36.51 8.54 -7.48
N THR A 142 -35.81 9.58 -7.00
CA THR A 142 -36.37 10.81 -6.36
C THR A 142 -37.16 10.63 -5.03
N ALA A 143 -37.15 11.54 -4.05
CA ALA A 143 -37.12 12.99 -4.15
C ALA A 143 -36.65 13.64 -2.83
N SER A 144 -35.95 14.76 -2.94
CA SER A 144 -35.92 15.78 -1.88
C SER A 144 -37.25 16.54 -1.89
N ASN A 145 -37.79 16.88 -0.72
CA ASN A 145 -38.85 17.89 -0.62
C ASN A 145 -38.77 18.62 0.74
N PRO A 146 -38.83 19.97 0.78
CA PRO A 146 -38.71 20.72 2.03
C PRO A 146 -40.05 20.79 2.76
N GLY A 147 -40.11 20.26 3.98
CA GLY A 147 -41.26 20.41 4.87
C GLY A 147 -41.18 21.68 5.69
N GLN A 148 -41.97 22.71 5.34
CA GLN A 148 -42.24 23.82 6.26
C GLN A 148 -43.07 23.33 7.45
N GLY A 149 -42.71 23.77 8.66
CA GLY A 149 -43.52 23.63 9.88
C GLY A 149 -43.36 24.86 10.76
N HIS A 150 -44.42 25.67 10.88
CA HIS A 150 -44.39 26.93 11.63
C HIS A 150 -44.79 26.75 13.11
N GLY A 151 -43.87 27.16 14.00
CA GLY A 151 -44.18 27.82 15.29
C GLY A 151 -44.45 26.96 16.54
N PRO A 152 -44.53 27.58 17.73
CA PRO A 152 -44.19 28.98 18.07
C PRO A 152 -42.82 29.09 18.79
N GLY A 153 -42.36 30.33 19.01
CA GLY A 153 -40.99 30.61 19.47
C GLY A 153 -40.70 30.29 20.95
N GLY A 154 -39.47 29.83 21.20
CA GLY A 154 -38.83 29.83 22.52
C GLY A 154 -37.49 30.54 22.43
N SER A 155 -37.31 31.60 23.22
CA SER A 155 -36.07 32.39 23.25
C SER A 155 -34.93 31.60 23.91
N GLY A 156 -34.02 31.06 23.11
CA GLY A 156 -32.77 30.47 23.57
C GLY A 156 -31.58 31.27 23.02
N GLN A 157 -30.68 31.72 23.90
CA GLN A 157 -29.42 32.33 23.49
C GLN A 157 -28.61 31.28 22.70
N GLY A 158 -28.24 31.62 21.46
CA GLY A 158 -27.39 30.77 20.64
C GLY A 158 -25.99 30.70 21.21
N ASN A 159 -25.72 29.70 22.05
CA ASN A 159 -24.35 29.31 22.36
C ASN A 159 -23.70 28.79 21.07
N ALA A 160 -22.48 29.24 20.80
CA ALA A 160 -21.63 28.65 19.78
C ALA A 160 -21.13 27.30 20.31
N ASP A 161 -21.89 26.23 20.08
CA ASP A 161 -21.44 24.85 20.33
C ASP A 161 -20.25 24.56 19.41
N GLY A 162 -19.05 24.73 19.95
CA GLY A 162 -17.79 24.62 19.21
C GLY A 162 -17.54 23.22 18.66
N ALA A 163 -16.66 23.16 17.65
CA ALA A 163 -16.15 21.89 17.11
C ALA A 163 -15.53 21.04 18.23
N SER A 164 -16.27 20.01 18.68
CA SER A 164 -15.92 19.23 19.86
C SER A 164 -15.28 17.89 19.51
N LEU A 165 -14.07 17.69 20.00
CA LEU A 165 -13.34 16.42 19.91
C LEU A 165 -13.77 15.40 20.99
N SER A 166 -14.64 15.76 21.95
CA SER A 166 -14.88 14.97 23.16
C SER A 166 -15.37 13.54 22.90
N SER A 167 -16.13 13.32 21.82
CA SER A 167 -16.61 11.99 21.41
C SER A 167 -15.49 11.01 21.01
N LEU A 168 -14.29 11.49 20.66
CA LEU A 168 -13.12 10.64 20.44
C LEU A 168 -12.69 9.91 21.72
N SER A 169 -13.08 10.38 22.91
CA SER A 169 -12.77 9.71 24.18
C SER A 169 -13.66 8.48 24.46
N THR A 170 -14.79 8.33 23.75
CA THR A 170 -15.80 7.28 24.02
C THR A 170 -16.18 6.45 22.79
N GLY A 171 -16.16 7.01 21.58
CA GLY A 171 -16.49 6.33 20.31
C GLY A 171 -15.30 5.58 19.70
N GLN A 172 -14.62 4.73 20.48
CA GLN A 172 -13.38 4.07 20.09
C GLN A 172 -13.58 2.58 19.77
N SER A 173 -12.77 2.03 18.87
CA SER A 173 -12.83 0.66 18.37
C SER A 173 -11.45 0.00 18.35
N GLN A 174 -11.40 -1.32 18.51
CA GLN A 174 -10.21 -2.12 18.21
C GLN A 174 -10.09 -2.36 16.70
N VAL A 175 -8.89 -2.17 16.16
CA VAL A 175 -8.50 -2.52 14.78
C VAL A 175 -7.92 -3.93 14.74
N ASP A 176 -6.93 -4.22 15.58
CA ASP A 176 -6.28 -5.53 15.68
C ASP A 176 -5.51 -5.71 17.01
N GLN A 177 -5.04 -6.92 17.30
CA GLN A 177 -4.13 -7.27 18.40
C GLN A 177 -2.77 -7.72 17.86
N ILE A 178 -1.69 -7.15 18.39
CA ILE A 178 -0.32 -7.38 17.92
C ILE A 178 0.63 -7.66 19.09
N SER A 179 1.64 -8.52 18.88
CA SER A 179 2.64 -8.84 19.93
C SER A 179 3.79 -7.83 19.99
N ASP A 180 4.06 -7.10 18.91
CA ASP A 180 5.15 -6.14 18.80
C ASP A 180 4.73 -4.74 19.31
N PRO A 181 5.43 -4.15 20.31
CA PRO A 181 5.19 -2.76 20.66
C PRO A 181 5.41 -1.82 19.48
N LYS A 182 6.34 -2.11 18.55
CA LYS A 182 6.57 -1.25 17.38
C LYS A 182 5.69 -1.61 16.19
N GLY A 183 4.51 -2.22 16.42
CA GLY A 183 3.69 -2.73 15.32
C GLY A 183 3.00 -1.63 14.48
N LEU A 184 2.67 -0.48 15.08
CA LEU A 184 2.35 0.75 14.32
C LEU A 184 3.61 1.46 13.78
N GLY A 185 4.80 1.03 14.17
CA GLY A 185 6.05 1.74 13.91
C GLY A 185 6.23 2.97 14.79
N TYR A 186 7.03 3.92 14.29
CA TYR A 186 7.18 5.25 14.89
C TYR A 186 6.08 6.18 14.36
N SER A 187 5.85 7.31 15.01
CA SER A 187 5.07 8.40 14.41
C SER A 187 5.69 8.93 13.11
N GLY A 188 4.86 9.60 12.30
CA GLY A 188 5.19 9.99 10.93
C GLY A 188 5.02 8.87 9.91
N GLN A 189 5.38 9.17 8.65
CA GLN A 189 5.29 8.26 7.49
C GLN A 189 3.88 7.70 7.19
N ARG A 190 2.85 8.57 7.11
CA ARG A 190 1.46 8.28 6.63
C ARG A 190 1.00 6.83 6.79
N LYS A 191 0.39 6.50 7.94
CA LYS A 191 -0.05 5.13 8.26
C LYS A 191 -1.55 4.90 8.13
N MET A 192 -2.30 5.95 7.82
CA MET A 192 -3.74 5.91 7.60
C MET A 192 -4.09 6.60 6.28
N ALA A 193 -4.90 5.94 5.46
CA ALA A 193 -5.39 6.46 4.18
C ALA A 193 -6.90 6.22 4.05
N ILE A 194 -7.58 7.06 3.27
CA ILE A 194 -9.03 7.03 3.04
C ILE A 194 -9.27 6.92 1.53
N ASP A 195 -10.20 6.07 1.12
CA ASP A 195 -10.63 5.98 -0.28
C ASP A 195 -11.79 6.95 -0.59
N SER A 196 -12.16 7.09 -1.86
CA SER A 196 -13.25 7.98 -2.28
C SER A 196 -14.64 7.58 -1.75
N ALA A 197 -14.79 6.39 -1.17
CA ALA A 197 -16.02 5.94 -0.52
C ALA A 197 -16.01 6.20 1.01
N GLY A 198 -14.91 6.72 1.57
CA GLY A 198 -14.74 6.97 3.00
C GLY A 198 -14.27 5.76 3.80
N ASN A 199 -13.93 4.64 3.13
CA ASN A 199 -13.35 3.46 3.79
C ASN A 199 -11.98 3.83 4.36
N THR A 200 -11.69 3.35 5.56
CA THR A 200 -10.45 3.69 6.27
C THR A 200 -9.47 2.53 6.25
N TYR A 201 -8.21 2.82 5.91
CA TYR A 201 -7.13 1.85 5.79
C TYR A 201 -6.03 2.22 6.79
N ILE A 202 -5.54 1.26 7.57
CA ILE A 202 -4.43 1.42 8.52
C ILE A 202 -3.34 0.41 8.20
N ALA A 203 -2.13 0.88 7.93
CA ALA A 203 -0.97 0.04 7.67
C ALA A 203 -0.13 -0.15 8.94
N TYR A 204 0.23 -1.40 9.23
CA TYR A 204 0.93 -1.81 10.44
C TYR A 204 1.75 -3.10 10.18
N ARG A 205 2.39 -3.65 11.20
CA ARG A 205 3.08 -4.95 11.13
C ARG A 205 2.69 -5.88 12.27
N LYS A 206 2.63 -7.18 11.98
CA LYS A 206 2.50 -8.28 12.95
C LYS A 206 3.13 -9.55 12.38
N PRO A 207 3.54 -10.52 13.20
CA PRO A 207 3.90 -11.85 12.71
C PRO A 207 2.68 -12.56 12.09
N PRO A 208 2.78 -13.12 10.87
CA PRO A 208 1.73 -13.97 10.34
C PRO A 208 1.52 -15.25 11.17
N PRO A 209 0.34 -15.90 11.08
CA PRO A 209 0.11 -17.18 11.74
C PRO A 209 1.20 -18.20 11.39
N ALA A 210 1.74 -18.85 12.42
CA ALA A 210 2.86 -19.80 12.36
C ALA A 210 4.24 -19.24 11.93
N LEU A 211 4.41 -17.91 11.83
CA LEU A 211 5.70 -17.25 11.67
C LEU A 211 6.04 -16.39 12.91
N THR A 212 7.33 -16.12 13.13
CA THR A 212 7.82 -15.27 14.24
C THR A 212 8.17 -13.85 13.78
N GLU A 213 8.28 -13.65 12.48
CA GLU A 213 8.80 -12.45 11.83
C GLU A 213 7.65 -11.54 11.41
N SER A 214 7.78 -10.25 11.70
CA SER A 214 6.77 -9.28 11.31
C SER A 214 6.74 -9.07 9.80
N GLU A 215 5.56 -9.23 9.21
CA GLU A 215 5.24 -8.81 7.85
C GLU A 215 4.27 -7.61 7.90
N ILE A 216 4.11 -6.92 6.77
CA ILE A 216 3.23 -5.74 6.68
C ILE A 216 1.79 -6.16 6.46
N TYR A 217 0.87 -5.53 7.16
CA TYR A 217 -0.57 -5.69 7.03
C TYR A 217 -1.24 -4.35 6.76
N VAL A 218 -2.41 -4.39 6.11
CA VAL A 218 -3.31 -3.24 5.98
C VAL A 218 -4.69 -3.69 6.47
N ALA A 219 -5.15 -3.13 7.58
CA ALA A 219 -6.51 -3.32 8.04
C ALA A 219 -7.43 -2.31 7.32
N VAL A 220 -8.59 -2.77 6.86
CA VAL A 220 -9.62 -1.93 6.21
C VAL A 220 -10.93 -2.00 6.99
N SER A 221 -11.55 -0.84 7.16
CA SER A 221 -12.92 -0.67 7.67
C SER A 221 -13.81 0.01 6.64
N LYS A 222 -15.02 -0.52 6.45
CA LYS A 222 -16.03 -0.03 5.49
C LYS A 222 -17.31 0.48 6.14
N ASP A 223 -17.35 0.53 7.47
CA ASP A 223 -18.53 0.88 8.27
C ASP A 223 -18.24 2.02 9.25
N ASN A 224 -17.26 2.85 8.90
CA ASN A 224 -16.70 3.93 9.70
C ASN A 224 -16.09 3.39 11.02
N GLY A 225 -15.10 2.51 10.91
CA GLY A 225 -14.29 2.02 12.01
C GLY A 225 -14.95 1.01 12.95
N LYS A 226 -16.19 0.58 12.72
CA LYS A 226 -16.88 -0.34 13.64
C LYS A 226 -16.36 -1.76 13.53
N THR A 227 -16.03 -2.20 12.31
CA THR A 227 -15.38 -3.49 12.04
C THR A 227 -14.16 -3.30 11.14
N TRP A 228 -13.19 -4.20 11.31
CA TRP A 228 -11.90 -4.18 10.63
C TRP A 228 -11.56 -5.57 10.10
N THR A 229 -10.92 -5.62 8.93
CA THR A 229 -10.46 -6.87 8.29
C THR A 229 -9.12 -6.63 7.60
N ASP A 230 -8.25 -7.66 7.55
CA ASP A 230 -7.01 -7.58 6.78
C ASP A 230 -7.32 -7.53 5.27
N LEU A 231 -6.80 -6.52 4.56
CA LEU A 231 -7.03 -6.33 3.13
C LEU A 231 -6.38 -7.46 2.33
N GLY A 232 -7.20 -8.26 1.65
CA GLY A 232 -6.76 -9.50 0.99
C GLY A 232 -6.72 -10.73 1.91
N GLY A 233 -7.14 -10.60 3.18
CA GLY A 233 -7.20 -11.70 4.14
C GLY A 233 -5.86 -12.13 4.74
N GLY A 234 -4.82 -11.30 4.60
CA GLY A 234 -3.47 -11.62 5.05
C GLY A 234 -2.50 -10.44 4.92
N PRO A 235 -1.18 -10.68 5.03
CA PRO A 235 -0.18 -9.64 4.87
C PRO A 235 -0.09 -9.18 3.40
N VAL A 236 0.41 -7.95 3.22
CA VAL A 236 0.73 -7.34 1.92
C VAL A 236 1.67 -8.23 1.10
N ALA A 237 2.64 -8.83 1.77
CA ALA A 237 3.54 -9.82 1.22
C ALA A 237 4.07 -10.74 2.33
N ILE A 238 4.50 -11.95 1.96
CA ILE A 238 5.51 -12.69 2.71
C ILE A 238 6.83 -12.41 1.98
N VAL A 239 7.63 -11.49 2.50
CA VAL A 239 8.90 -11.09 1.88
C VAL A 239 9.95 -12.17 2.08
N ASN A 240 9.94 -12.80 3.25
CA ASN A 240 10.86 -13.88 3.60
C ASN A 240 10.09 -15.16 3.87
N ALA A 241 9.88 -15.96 2.83
CA ALA A 241 9.41 -17.33 3.00
C ALA A 241 10.54 -18.20 3.61
N PRO A 242 10.26 -19.09 4.58
CA PRO A 242 11.27 -19.98 5.18
C PRO A 242 12.00 -20.88 4.15
N PRO A 243 13.25 -21.29 4.42
CA PRO A 243 14.01 -21.11 5.67
C PRO A 243 14.61 -19.71 5.81
N LEU A 244 14.52 -19.17 7.03
CA LEU A 244 14.96 -17.82 7.36
C LEU A 244 16.41 -17.82 7.84
N VAL A 245 17.18 -16.79 7.48
CA VAL A 245 18.55 -16.62 7.98
C VAL A 245 18.49 -16.10 9.42
N SER A 246 18.85 -16.96 10.37
CA SER A 246 18.82 -16.64 11.80
C SER A 246 19.90 -15.61 12.18
N GLY A 247 19.51 -14.54 12.88
CA GLY A 247 20.45 -13.60 13.49
C GLY A 247 19.73 -12.50 14.27
N THR A 248 20.18 -12.24 15.50
CA THR A 248 19.75 -11.09 16.30
C THR A 248 20.42 -9.82 15.80
N THR A 249 19.68 -8.72 15.69
CA THR A 249 20.20 -7.46 15.12
C THR A 249 19.84 -6.23 15.94
N GLN A 250 20.65 -5.18 15.80
CA GLN A 250 20.45 -3.88 16.44
C GLN A 250 19.05 -3.34 16.09
N GLY A 251 18.30 -2.93 17.11
CA GLY A 251 16.91 -2.49 16.98
C GLY A 251 15.84 -3.55 17.31
N GLY A 252 16.24 -4.79 17.64
CA GLY A 252 15.37 -5.80 18.27
C GLY A 252 14.64 -6.74 17.32
N GLY A 253 15.13 -6.90 16.08
CA GLY A 253 14.56 -7.82 15.08
C GLY A 253 15.46 -9.03 14.81
N ILE A 254 14.82 -10.17 14.53
CA ILE A 254 15.46 -11.36 13.97
C ILE A 254 15.50 -11.26 12.44
N GLY A 255 16.62 -11.69 11.83
CA GLY A 255 16.79 -12.17 10.44
C GLY A 255 16.20 -11.39 9.25
N THR A 256 14.91 -11.17 9.24
CA THR A 256 14.06 -11.10 8.03
C THR A 256 12.81 -10.24 8.24
N ASP A 257 12.75 -9.46 9.31
CA ASP A 257 11.59 -8.64 9.67
C ASP A 257 11.34 -7.45 8.73
N GLN A 258 10.08 -7.27 8.32
CA GLN A 258 9.60 -6.04 7.70
C GLN A 258 9.18 -5.02 8.75
N ARG A 259 9.29 -3.74 8.40
CA ARG A 259 9.27 -2.62 9.33
C ARG A 259 8.54 -1.43 8.73
N VAL A 260 7.77 -0.76 9.60
CA VAL A 260 7.27 0.60 9.46
C VAL A 260 6.74 0.92 8.05
N PRO A 261 5.47 0.58 7.78
CA PRO A 261 4.87 0.91 6.51
C PRO A 261 4.49 2.39 6.42
N SER A 262 4.29 2.82 5.18
CA SER A 262 3.58 4.03 4.77
C SER A 262 2.61 3.68 3.65
N ILE A 263 1.41 4.27 3.67
CA ILE A 263 0.26 3.93 2.83
C ILE A 263 -0.37 5.18 2.23
N VAL A 264 -0.73 5.12 0.95
CA VAL A 264 -1.57 6.10 0.27
C VAL A 264 -2.54 5.43 -0.69
N ILE A 265 -3.52 6.20 -1.16
CA ILE A 265 -4.53 5.76 -2.12
C ILE A 265 -4.56 6.78 -3.26
N ASP A 266 -4.51 6.31 -4.51
CA ASP A 266 -4.54 7.17 -5.71
C ASP A 266 -5.97 7.59 -6.10
N SER A 267 -6.11 8.43 -7.14
CA SER A 267 -7.42 8.87 -7.63
C SER A 267 -8.29 7.75 -8.21
N LYS A 268 -7.74 6.55 -8.41
CA LYS A 268 -8.43 5.34 -8.88
C LYS A 268 -8.80 4.38 -7.75
N ASN A 269 -8.55 4.77 -6.49
CA ASN A 269 -8.68 3.93 -5.30
C ASN A 269 -7.73 2.72 -5.25
N GLN A 270 -6.58 2.78 -5.92
CA GLN A 270 -5.51 1.79 -5.76
C GLN A 270 -4.78 2.05 -4.45
N VAL A 271 -4.57 1.01 -3.63
CA VAL A 271 -3.88 1.14 -2.34
C VAL A 271 -2.41 0.84 -2.55
N HIS A 272 -1.55 1.82 -2.27
CA HIS A 272 -0.10 1.75 -2.43
C HIS A 272 0.56 1.66 -1.06
N VAL A 273 1.46 0.71 -0.86
CA VAL A 273 2.18 0.52 0.41
C VAL A 273 3.67 0.44 0.16
N VAL A 274 4.44 1.27 0.87
CA VAL A 274 5.90 1.13 0.99
C VAL A 274 6.28 0.75 2.41
N TRP A 275 7.39 0.04 2.56
CA TRP A 275 7.95 -0.34 3.86
C TRP A 275 9.45 -0.61 3.72
N TYR A 276 10.11 -0.94 4.83
CA TYR A 276 11.51 -1.36 4.78
C TYR A 276 11.78 -2.67 5.53
N GLY A 277 12.94 -3.27 5.33
CA GLY A 277 13.32 -4.54 5.99
C GLY A 277 14.36 -5.31 5.19
N ARG A 278 14.68 -6.53 5.59
CA ARG A 278 15.59 -7.42 4.83
C ARG A 278 14.83 -8.34 3.88
N ASP A 279 15.52 -8.97 2.95
CA ASP A 279 14.96 -9.98 2.05
C ASP A 279 16.00 -11.09 1.77
N GLN A 280 15.67 -12.06 0.91
CA GLN A 280 16.52 -13.21 0.60
C GLN A 280 17.81 -12.84 -0.17
N VAL A 281 17.89 -11.64 -0.76
CA VAL A 281 19.10 -11.12 -1.42
C VAL A 281 19.92 -10.29 -0.44
N TYR A 282 19.25 -9.44 0.34
CA TYR A 282 19.86 -8.52 1.29
C TYR A 282 19.61 -8.99 2.73
N THR A 283 20.47 -9.88 3.20
CA THR A 283 20.28 -10.70 4.42
C THR A 283 21.11 -10.24 5.63
N GLY A 284 22.17 -9.47 5.41
CA GLY A 284 23.05 -9.00 6.48
C GLY A 284 22.36 -8.04 7.47
N ALA A 285 22.97 -7.83 8.64
CA ALA A 285 22.30 -7.25 9.80
C ALA A 285 21.61 -5.89 9.58
N ASN A 286 22.16 -5.05 8.71
CA ASN A 286 21.64 -3.73 8.35
C ASN A 286 21.33 -3.58 6.86
N GLU A 287 21.27 -4.65 6.06
CA GLU A 287 21.06 -4.57 4.59
C GLU A 287 19.60 -4.24 4.21
N ARG A 288 18.93 -3.38 4.99
CA ARG A 288 17.51 -3.09 4.86
C ARG A 288 17.25 -2.28 3.58
N GLN A 289 16.21 -2.69 2.85
CA GLN A 289 15.78 -2.14 1.57
C GLN A 289 14.37 -1.58 1.65
N VAL A 290 14.09 -0.54 0.88
CA VAL A 290 12.72 -0.03 0.64
C VAL A 290 12.00 -0.94 -0.34
N LYS A 291 10.79 -1.37 0.04
CA LYS A 291 9.94 -2.27 -0.74
C LYS A 291 8.59 -1.65 -0.97
N TYR A 292 7.91 -2.14 -2.01
CA TYR A 292 6.61 -1.65 -2.46
C TYR A 292 5.70 -2.80 -2.91
N SER A 293 4.40 -2.64 -2.70
CA SER A 293 3.34 -3.40 -3.36
C SER A 293 2.08 -2.53 -3.48
N MET A 294 1.19 -2.92 -4.38
CA MET A 294 -0.08 -2.27 -4.64
C MET A 294 -1.23 -3.28 -4.60
N TRP A 295 -2.36 -2.88 -4.02
CA TRP A 295 -3.63 -3.60 -4.13
C TRP A 295 -4.34 -3.19 -5.42
N ASN A 296 -4.51 -4.13 -6.35
CA ASN A 296 -5.12 -3.87 -7.66
C ASN A 296 -6.66 -3.94 -7.67
N GLY A 297 -7.29 -3.98 -6.50
CA GLY A 297 -8.73 -4.21 -6.32
C GLY A 297 -9.11 -5.67 -6.01
N MET A 298 -8.26 -6.63 -6.35
CA MET A 298 -8.50 -8.07 -6.18
C MET A 298 -7.40 -8.80 -5.38
N ALA A 299 -6.14 -8.39 -5.54
CA ALA A 299 -4.99 -8.97 -4.87
C ALA A 299 -3.88 -7.92 -4.68
N TRP A 300 -2.98 -8.19 -3.74
CA TRP A 300 -1.67 -7.55 -3.69
C TRP A 300 -0.83 -8.01 -4.89
N LEU A 301 -0.21 -7.08 -5.59
CA LEU A 301 0.80 -7.40 -6.59
C LEU A 301 2.06 -7.97 -5.90
N PRO A 302 2.87 -8.80 -6.60
CA PRO A 302 4.17 -9.21 -6.09
C PRO A 302 4.98 -7.99 -5.64
N TRP A 303 5.58 -8.08 -4.45
CA TRP A 303 6.39 -6.99 -3.93
C TRP A 303 7.65 -6.79 -4.76
N ILE A 304 8.15 -5.55 -4.79
CA ILE A 304 9.41 -5.18 -5.44
C ILE A 304 10.28 -4.35 -4.49
N ASN A 305 11.60 -4.39 -4.70
CA ASN A 305 12.53 -3.40 -4.15
C ASN A 305 12.62 -2.24 -5.15
N ILE A 306 12.15 -1.05 -4.76
CA ILE A 306 11.93 0.07 -5.71
C ILE A 306 13.22 0.74 -6.19
N SER A 307 14.30 0.64 -5.40
CA SER A 307 15.59 1.21 -5.75
C SER A 307 16.68 0.63 -4.86
N PRO A 308 17.25 -0.53 -5.22
CA PRO A 308 18.33 -1.14 -4.44
C PRO A 308 19.56 -0.22 -4.44
N VAL A 309 20.01 0.20 -3.27
CA VAL A 309 21.40 0.65 -3.06
C VAL A 309 22.31 -0.59 -3.13
N LEU A 310 23.63 -0.44 -3.28
CA LEU A 310 24.59 -1.55 -3.39
C LEU A 310 25.76 -1.39 -2.40
N GLY A 311 26.50 -2.49 -2.14
CA GLY A 311 27.79 -2.47 -1.42
C GLY A 311 27.76 -2.75 0.08
N TYR A 312 26.74 -3.46 0.58
CA TYR A 312 26.35 -3.53 1.99
C TYR A 312 27.27 -4.18 3.04
N SER A 313 28.48 -4.63 2.67
CA SER A 313 29.36 -5.35 3.60
C SER A 313 29.73 -4.51 4.82
N GLY A 314 29.47 -5.02 6.02
CA GLY A 314 30.01 -4.45 7.28
C GLY A 314 29.06 -3.51 8.05
N SER A 315 27.76 -3.53 7.78
CA SER A 315 26.73 -2.71 8.47
C SER A 315 26.71 -1.21 8.14
N THR A 316 27.50 -0.76 7.16
CA THR A 316 27.70 0.65 6.78
C THR A 316 26.53 1.27 6.02
N TYR A 317 25.83 0.50 5.17
CA TYR A 317 24.77 1.00 4.29
C TYR A 317 23.43 0.34 4.63
N TRP A 318 22.35 1.10 4.53
CA TRP A 318 21.00 0.71 4.94
C TRP A 318 19.97 1.71 4.42
N GLN A 319 18.74 1.27 4.14
CA GLN A 319 17.61 2.11 3.75
C GLN A 319 16.42 1.87 4.70
N GLU A 320 15.89 2.92 5.34
CA GLU A 320 14.82 2.81 6.32
C GLU A 320 13.78 3.95 6.23
N HIS A 321 12.67 3.77 6.94
CA HIS A 321 11.70 4.83 7.24
C HIS A 321 11.10 5.56 6.01
N PRO A 322 10.59 4.82 5.00
CA PRO A 322 10.02 5.43 3.80
C PRO A 322 8.68 6.11 4.09
N VAL A 323 8.39 7.18 3.36
CA VAL A 323 7.07 7.81 3.20
C VAL A 323 6.72 7.81 1.72
N ILE A 324 5.46 7.54 1.38
CA ILE A 324 4.92 7.62 0.02
C ILE A 324 3.86 8.73 -0.05
N VAL A 325 3.81 9.45 -1.18
CA VAL A 325 2.69 10.34 -1.53
C VAL A 325 2.29 10.28 -3.00
N VAL A 326 1.04 10.65 -3.25
CA VAL A 326 0.44 10.74 -4.58
C VAL A 326 0.52 12.19 -5.06
N GLY A 327 1.38 12.41 -6.03
CA GLY A 327 1.48 13.64 -6.81
C GLY A 327 0.34 13.80 -7.82
N LYS A 328 0.42 14.88 -8.60
CA LYS A 328 -0.52 15.16 -9.69
C LYS A 328 -0.50 14.04 -10.74
N ASN A 329 -1.68 13.68 -11.26
CA ASN A 329 -1.86 12.57 -12.22
C ASN A 329 -1.42 11.19 -11.70
N ASP A 330 -1.60 10.93 -10.40
CA ASP A 330 -1.22 9.69 -9.71
C ASP A 330 0.28 9.35 -9.76
N VAL A 331 1.16 10.34 -9.95
CA VAL A 331 2.61 10.14 -9.86
C VAL A 331 2.99 9.83 -8.42
N LEU A 332 3.53 8.65 -8.15
CA LEU A 332 3.92 8.25 -6.79
C LEU A 332 5.32 8.78 -6.50
N HIS A 333 5.49 9.48 -5.38
CA HIS A 333 6.80 9.89 -4.85
C HIS A 333 7.08 9.12 -3.58
N VAL A 334 8.27 8.49 -3.48
CA VAL A 334 8.73 7.80 -2.27
C VAL A 334 10.01 8.44 -1.79
N LEU A 335 10.04 8.78 -0.51
CA LEU A 335 11.19 9.39 0.16
C LEU A 335 11.58 8.57 1.39
N TRP A 336 12.87 8.46 1.67
CA TRP A 336 13.37 7.66 2.80
C TRP A 336 14.71 8.19 3.32
N GLU A 337 15.15 7.71 4.48
CA GLU A 337 16.52 7.91 4.95
C GLU A 337 17.37 6.69 4.60
N GLY A 338 18.62 6.91 4.18
CA GLY A 338 19.52 5.79 3.99
C GLY A 338 20.98 6.19 3.84
N ALA A 339 21.85 5.30 4.29
CA ALA A 339 23.29 5.37 4.11
C ALA A 339 23.71 4.65 2.83
N ASP A 340 24.65 5.23 2.09
CA ASP A 340 25.19 4.70 0.82
C ASP A 340 26.68 5.07 0.64
N SER A 341 27.32 4.47 -0.36
CA SER A 341 28.75 4.66 -0.64
C SER A 341 29.12 6.04 -1.18
N GLY A 342 28.24 6.70 -1.92
CA GLY A 342 28.42 8.08 -2.38
C GLY A 342 28.36 9.10 -1.24
N SER A 343 27.65 8.75 -0.15
CA SER A 343 27.57 9.52 1.10
C SER A 343 28.57 9.04 2.17
N ALA A 344 29.53 8.17 1.82
CA ALA A 344 30.51 7.55 2.73
C ALA A 344 29.90 6.89 3.99
N GLY A 345 28.67 6.38 3.89
CA GLY A 345 27.93 5.78 5.02
C GLY A 345 27.17 6.78 5.91
N VAL A 346 27.26 8.09 5.65
CA VAL A 346 26.38 9.08 6.30
C VAL A 346 24.98 8.95 5.72
N GLN A 347 23.95 8.85 6.56
CA GLN A 347 22.58 8.73 6.09
C GLN A 347 22.05 10.06 5.53
N GLN A 348 21.44 9.99 4.35
CA GLN A 348 20.88 11.12 3.60
C GLN A 348 19.40 10.89 3.28
N ILE A 349 18.66 11.95 2.96
CA ILE A 349 17.29 11.82 2.45
C ILE A 349 17.33 11.51 0.96
N LYS A 350 16.64 10.43 0.58
CA LYS A 350 16.58 9.88 -0.76
C LYS A 350 15.18 10.02 -1.35
N HIS A 351 15.10 9.99 -2.67
CA HIS A 351 13.86 10.05 -3.45
C HIS A 351 13.91 9.10 -4.64
N SER A 352 12.76 8.48 -4.96
CA SER A 352 12.45 7.82 -6.23
C SER A 352 10.97 8.02 -6.51
N MET A 353 10.60 8.06 -7.80
CA MET A 353 9.21 8.25 -8.22
C MET A 353 8.76 7.23 -9.25
N SER A 354 7.44 7.08 -9.38
CA SER A 354 6.78 6.28 -10.40
C SER A 354 5.72 7.09 -11.13
N THR A 355 5.74 7.05 -12.46
CA THR A 355 4.78 7.75 -13.33
C THR A 355 3.77 6.81 -13.99
N ASP A 356 3.78 5.53 -13.64
CA ASP A 356 2.93 4.48 -14.23
C ASP A 356 2.01 3.77 -13.22
N GLY A 357 1.86 4.30 -12.00
CA GLY A 357 1.09 3.67 -10.91
C GLY A 357 1.90 2.65 -10.09
N GLY A 358 3.23 2.71 -10.16
CA GLY A 358 4.15 1.91 -9.36
C GLY A 358 4.58 0.59 -9.99
N TYR A 359 4.35 0.39 -11.30
CA TYR A 359 4.93 -0.75 -12.03
C TYR A 359 6.43 -0.58 -12.24
N THR A 360 6.89 0.66 -12.50
CA THR A 360 8.31 1.01 -12.59
C THR A 360 8.65 2.23 -11.73
N TRP A 361 9.91 2.31 -11.33
CA TRP A 361 10.44 3.33 -10.43
C TRP A 361 11.73 3.92 -11.01
N THR A 362 11.96 5.22 -10.78
CA THR A 362 13.24 5.84 -11.15
C THR A 362 14.38 5.30 -10.29
N ASN A 363 15.61 5.40 -10.80
CA ASN A 363 16.79 5.34 -9.94
C ASN A 363 16.64 6.36 -8.80
N TRP A 364 17.15 6.02 -7.63
CA TRP A 364 17.13 6.91 -6.48
C TRP A 364 18.13 8.06 -6.64
N GLU A 365 17.80 9.20 -6.03
CA GLU A 365 18.68 10.36 -5.87
C GLU A 365 18.74 10.77 -4.38
N ASN A 366 19.77 11.51 -3.99
CA ASN A 366 19.79 12.22 -2.70
C ASN A 366 19.19 13.62 -2.93
N ILE A 367 18.10 13.98 -2.24
CA ILE A 367 17.38 15.26 -2.47
C ILE A 367 18.16 16.50 -1.99
N ALA A 368 19.23 16.26 -1.23
CA ALA A 368 20.07 17.27 -0.62
C ALA A 368 21.45 16.66 -0.30
N PRO A 369 22.42 16.65 -1.24
CA PRO A 369 23.77 16.18 -0.98
C PRO A 369 24.54 17.24 -0.16
N VAL A 370 24.14 17.41 1.11
CA VAL A 370 24.65 18.43 2.01
C VAL A 370 25.22 17.78 3.27
N ASP A 371 26.45 18.20 3.59
CA ASP A 371 27.16 17.97 4.84
C ASP A 371 27.49 16.51 5.24
N GLN A 372 28.47 16.38 6.14
CA GLN A 372 28.91 15.10 6.71
C GLN A 372 28.00 14.62 7.86
N SER A 373 26.80 15.19 8.01
CA SER A 373 25.90 14.92 9.13
C SER A 373 24.65 14.17 8.68
N GLY A 374 24.18 13.27 9.56
CA GLY A 374 23.03 12.42 9.26
C GLY A 374 21.73 13.21 9.12
N GLN A 375 20.97 12.89 8.08
CA GLN A 375 19.61 13.37 7.81
C GLN A 375 18.61 12.22 8.01
N SER A 376 17.44 12.49 8.61
CA SER A 376 16.58 11.45 9.15
C SER A 376 15.09 11.81 9.16
N ARG A 377 14.24 10.79 8.98
CA ARG A 377 12.77 10.79 8.98
C ARG A 377 12.13 11.89 8.12
N PRO A 378 12.03 11.69 6.79
CA PRO A 378 11.29 12.59 5.93
C PRO A 378 9.77 12.45 6.13
N ASP A 379 9.07 13.57 5.99
CA ASP A 379 7.64 13.70 5.73
C ASP A 379 7.43 14.68 4.53
N ALA A 380 6.24 14.75 3.94
CA ALA A 380 5.99 14.39 2.53
C ALA A 380 4.67 14.93 1.97
N VAL A 381 4.36 16.24 1.91
CA VAL A 381 3.04 16.72 1.41
C VAL A 381 3.04 17.11 -0.08
N VAL A 382 1.86 17.21 -0.69
CA VAL A 382 1.68 17.64 -2.10
C VAL A 382 0.70 18.81 -2.20
N ASP A 383 1.05 19.87 -2.94
CA ASP A 383 0.16 21.01 -3.17
C ASP A 383 -0.83 20.78 -4.34
N GLN A 384 -1.82 21.68 -4.47
CA GLN A 384 -2.81 21.65 -5.56
C GLN A 384 -2.20 21.80 -6.96
N ASN A 385 -0.98 22.31 -7.07
CA ASN A 385 -0.27 22.46 -8.34
C ASN A 385 0.46 21.16 -8.75
N GLY A 386 0.79 20.30 -7.78
CA GLY A 386 1.55 19.06 -7.93
C GLY A 386 2.99 19.12 -7.41
N ASN A 387 3.38 20.19 -6.72
CA ASN A 387 4.69 20.27 -6.06
C ASN A 387 4.71 19.40 -4.80
N VAL A 388 5.82 18.72 -4.53
CA VAL A 388 6.00 17.93 -3.30
C VAL A 388 6.84 18.72 -2.31
N PHE A 389 6.33 19.01 -1.12
CA PHE A 389 7.07 19.69 -0.06
C PHE A 389 7.52 18.69 0.99
N VAL A 390 8.84 18.62 1.21
CA VAL A 390 9.48 17.64 2.10
C VAL A 390 10.06 18.33 3.30
N ALA A 391 9.81 17.81 4.50
CA ALA A 391 10.47 18.21 5.73
C ALA A 391 11.16 17.00 6.40
N TRP A 392 12.28 17.23 7.07
CA TRP A 392 13.02 16.20 7.82
C TRP A 392 13.84 16.84 8.94
N TYR A 393 14.44 16.03 9.81
CA TYR A 393 15.42 16.52 10.78
C TYR A 393 16.82 15.99 10.48
N GLY A 394 17.85 16.77 10.80
CA GLY A 394 19.23 16.35 10.61
C GLY A 394 20.23 17.30 11.24
N GLY A 395 21.51 16.94 11.23
CA GLY A 395 22.56 17.86 11.63
C GLY A 395 22.73 19.02 10.64
N VAL A 396 23.44 20.06 11.07
CA VAL A 396 23.99 21.12 10.20
C VAL A 396 25.43 21.34 10.60
N SER A 397 26.34 21.29 9.62
CA SER A 397 27.79 21.43 9.85
C SER A 397 28.13 22.66 10.69
N GLY A 398 29.03 22.49 11.67
CA GLY A 398 29.44 23.55 12.59
C GLY A 398 28.43 23.90 13.70
N THR A 399 27.28 23.23 13.79
CA THR A 399 26.25 23.52 14.81
C THR A 399 25.95 22.29 15.69
N THR A 400 25.44 22.53 16.90
CA THR A 400 25.05 21.46 17.85
C THR A 400 23.55 21.22 17.87
N GLY A 401 23.16 19.95 17.99
CA GLY A 401 21.77 19.49 17.93
C GLY A 401 21.23 19.37 16.49
N THR A 402 20.09 18.68 16.33
CA THR A 402 19.41 18.57 15.04
C THR A 402 18.60 19.82 14.70
N ARG A 403 18.32 20.00 13.42
CA ARG A 403 17.58 21.11 12.81
C ARG A 403 16.45 20.57 11.96
N ILE A 404 15.35 21.31 11.87
CA ILE A 404 14.27 20.99 10.93
C ILE A 404 14.59 21.66 9.59
N LYS A 405 14.67 20.86 8.54
CA LYS A 405 14.98 21.28 7.17
C LYS A 405 13.77 21.04 6.28
N TYR A 406 13.63 21.81 5.21
CA TYR A 406 12.64 21.54 4.17
C TYR A 406 13.14 21.88 2.77
N THR A 407 12.53 21.27 1.75
CA THR A 407 12.66 21.66 0.34
C THR A 407 11.37 21.33 -0.43
N ARG A 408 11.32 21.71 -1.71
CA ARG A 408 10.23 21.45 -2.65
C ARG A 408 10.76 20.74 -3.89
N TRP A 409 10.09 19.67 -4.32
CA TRP A 409 10.15 19.17 -5.69
C TRP A 409 9.26 20.06 -6.55
N ASN A 410 9.87 20.80 -7.44
CA ASN A 410 9.17 21.70 -8.35
C ASN A 410 8.72 20.92 -9.58
N ILE A 411 7.40 20.70 -9.71
CA ILE A 411 6.83 19.92 -10.83
C ILE A 411 7.07 20.58 -12.20
N GLY A 412 7.25 21.91 -12.24
CA GLY A 412 7.49 22.67 -13.47
C GLY A 412 8.91 22.53 -14.02
N THR A 413 9.90 22.27 -13.15
CA THR A 413 11.31 22.03 -13.56
C THR A 413 11.73 20.57 -13.44
N ALA A 414 10.94 19.73 -12.75
CA ALA A 414 11.28 18.36 -12.36
C ALA A 414 12.62 18.28 -11.59
N THR A 415 12.80 19.18 -10.62
CA THR A 415 13.99 19.26 -9.78
C THR A 415 13.66 19.63 -8.33
N TRP A 416 14.57 19.31 -7.41
CA TRP A 416 14.57 19.85 -6.05
C TRP A 416 15.04 21.31 -6.02
N ASP A 417 14.34 22.14 -5.26
CA ASP A 417 14.81 23.48 -4.89
C ASP A 417 15.93 23.39 -3.83
N PRO A 418 16.71 24.47 -3.61
CA PRO A 418 17.69 24.52 -2.53
C PRO A 418 17.05 24.31 -1.15
N VAL A 419 17.69 23.46 -0.33
CA VAL A 419 17.25 23.20 1.04
C VAL A 419 17.28 24.46 1.89
N GLN A 420 16.21 24.65 2.67
CA GLN A 420 16.12 25.71 3.66
C GLN A 420 16.05 25.10 5.06
N ILE A 421 16.66 25.77 6.04
CA ILE A 421 16.46 25.47 7.45
C ILE A 421 15.18 26.18 7.88
N VAL A 422 14.16 25.42 8.29
CA VAL A 422 12.91 25.96 8.83
C VAL A 422 13.20 26.68 10.14
N VAL A 423 13.87 25.96 11.05
CA VAL A 423 14.13 26.39 12.41
C VAL A 423 15.28 25.59 13.01
N GLY A 424 16.03 26.25 13.88
CA GLY A 424 17.03 25.63 14.73
C GLY A 424 16.97 26.20 16.14
N ILE A 425 16.87 25.33 17.13
CA ILE A 425 17.15 25.71 18.52
C ILE A 425 18.54 25.17 18.84
N GLU A 426 19.52 26.06 18.91
CA GLU A 426 20.92 25.68 19.04
C GLU A 426 21.19 24.96 20.37
N GLY A 427 21.98 23.88 20.34
CA GLY A 427 22.19 22.99 21.48
C GLY A 427 21.13 21.90 21.67
N TYR A 428 19.96 22.00 21.02
CA TYR A 428 18.84 21.08 21.25
C TYR A 428 18.55 20.18 20.05
N ASN A 429 18.12 18.95 20.34
CA ASN A 429 17.66 18.01 19.32
C ASN A 429 16.17 18.21 19.04
N GLN A 430 15.83 18.52 17.79
CA GLN A 430 14.47 18.60 17.25
C GLN A 430 14.22 17.36 16.36
N LYS A 431 13.08 16.67 16.53
CA LYS A 431 12.79 15.34 15.97
C LYS A 431 11.32 15.15 15.60
N HIS A 432 11.00 14.01 14.98
CA HIS A 432 9.65 13.53 14.66
C HIS A 432 8.80 14.60 13.96
N VAL A 433 9.22 14.98 12.77
CA VAL A 433 8.47 15.96 11.96
C VAL A 433 7.15 15.37 11.47
N SER A 434 6.12 16.20 11.42
CA SER A 434 4.93 15.96 10.62
C SER A 434 4.52 17.22 9.87
N LEU A 435 4.21 17.07 8.59
CA LEU A 435 3.90 18.16 7.66
C LEU A 435 2.51 17.96 7.08
N GLY A 436 1.73 19.05 7.02
CA GLY A 436 0.44 19.13 6.34
C GLY A 436 0.40 20.39 5.46
N ILE A 437 -0.48 20.42 4.47
CA ILE A 437 -0.80 21.62 3.69
C ILE A 437 -2.30 21.85 3.70
N ASP A 438 -2.72 23.10 3.90
CA ASP A 438 -4.15 23.46 3.89
C ASP A 438 -4.62 24.02 2.55
N GLN A 439 -5.95 24.11 2.42
CA GLN A 439 -6.62 24.64 1.23
C GLN A 439 -6.28 26.11 0.95
N SER A 440 -5.72 26.83 1.93
CA SER A 440 -5.18 28.18 1.76
C SER A 440 -3.74 28.18 1.25
N ASN A 441 -3.19 27.03 0.84
CA ASN A 441 -1.82 26.86 0.36
C ASN A 441 -0.78 27.30 1.43
N THR A 442 -1.08 27.00 2.69
CA THR A 442 -0.17 27.22 3.82
C THR A 442 0.34 25.88 4.33
N LEU A 443 1.66 25.70 4.36
CA LEU A 443 2.28 24.55 5.03
C LEU A 443 2.14 24.69 6.55
N ARG A 444 1.87 23.57 7.21
CA ARG A 444 1.70 23.43 8.65
C ARG A 444 2.68 22.36 9.11
N LEU A 445 3.66 22.74 9.93
CA LEU A 445 4.75 21.87 10.34
C LEU A 445 4.77 21.76 11.86
N ILE A 446 4.86 20.52 12.35
CA ILE A 446 5.07 20.21 13.77
C ILE A 446 6.25 19.26 13.94
N TRP A 447 6.85 19.31 15.12
CA TRP A 447 7.98 18.48 15.54
C TRP A 447 8.04 18.48 17.08
N ASP A 448 8.84 17.60 17.69
CA ASP A 448 9.14 17.69 19.12
C ASP A 448 10.62 17.94 19.41
N GLY A 449 10.89 18.56 20.55
CA GLY A 449 12.24 18.77 21.07
C GLY A 449 12.22 19.65 22.32
N PRO A 450 13.25 19.60 23.17
CA PRO A 450 13.43 20.59 24.23
C PRO A 450 13.81 21.96 23.65
N ASP A 451 13.80 22.99 24.49
CA ASP A 451 14.20 24.36 24.14
C ASP A 451 14.88 25.09 25.31
N SER A 452 15.28 26.35 25.08
CA SER A 452 15.98 27.17 26.08
C SER A 452 15.19 27.45 27.37
N SER A 453 13.88 27.22 27.35
CA SER A 453 13.00 27.44 28.51
C SER A 453 12.44 26.14 29.09
N HIS A 454 12.54 25.01 28.37
CA HIS A 454 11.97 23.72 28.74
C HIS A 454 12.97 22.58 28.46
N SER A 455 13.42 21.90 29.51
CA SER A 455 14.35 20.76 29.41
C SER A 455 13.66 19.46 29.01
N ASN A 456 12.35 19.34 29.23
CA ASN A 456 11.49 18.29 28.68
C ASN A 456 11.24 18.53 27.18
N SER A 457 11.05 17.46 26.42
CA SER A 457 10.63 17.60 25.02
C SER A 457 9.21 18.15 24.95
N LEU A 458 8.96 19.14 24.09
CA LEU A 458 7.64 19.71 23.86
C LEU A 458 7.34 19.74 22.36
N VAL A 459 6.07 19.50 22.00
CA VAL A 459 5.61 19.62 20.61
C VAL A 459 5.55 21.09 20.24
N LYS A 460 6.12 21.40 19.08
CA LYS A 460 6.28 22.73 18.51
C LYS A 460 5.55 22.81 17.18
N TYR A 461 5.18 24.02 16.79
CA TYR A 461 4.45 24.31 15.56
C TYR A 461 4.99 25.58 14.88
N SER A 462 5.00 25.56 13.54
CA SER A 462 5.24 26.71 12.67
C SER A 462 4.47 26.54 11.34
N SER A 463 4.31 27.63 10.58
CA SER A 463 3.60 27.63 9.30
C SER A 463 4.24 28.53 8.25
N LEU A 464 4.04 28.20 6.97
CA LEU A 464 4.59 28.91 5.81
C LEU A 464 3.49 29.16 4.78
N ASN A 465 3.06 30.41 4.60
CA ASN A 465 2.05 30.77 3.60
C ASN A 465 2.72 30.93 2.21
N LEU A 466 2.44 30.01 1.30
CA LEU A 466 3.09 29.94 -0.02
C LEU A 466 2.53 30.93 -1.04
N ASN A 467 1.45 31.65 -0.72
CA ASN A 467 0.88 32.69 -1.60
C ASN A 467 1.60 34.04 -1.48
N LEU A 468 2.49 34.18 -0.50
CA LEU A 468 3.29 35.39 -0.33
C LEU A 468 4.38 35.46 -1.40
N SER A 469 4.72 36.67 -1.87
CA SER A 469 5.82 36.89 -2.82
C SER A 469 7.20 36.54 -2.26
N SER A 470 7.32 36.45 -0.94
CA SER A 470 8.52 35.98 -0.24
C SER A 470 8.07 35.21 1.02
N PRO A 471 7.73 33.92 0.88
CA PRO A 471 7.30 33.09 2.01
C PRO A 471 8.39 32.98 3.06
N SER A 472 8.02 33.16 4.33
CA SER A 472 8.88 32.92 5.49
C SER A 472 8.12 32.15 6.56
N TRP A 473 8.82 31.25 7.27
CA TRP A 473 8.23 30.49 8.35
C TRP A 473 7.85 31.42 9.51
N SER A 474 6.68 31.20 10.10
CA SER A 474 6.27 31.89 11.31
C SER A 474 7.21 31.57 12.48
N ALA A 475 7.33 32.49 13.43
CA ALA A 475 7.91 32.15 14.73
C ALA A 475 7.23 30.89 15.29
N TRP A 476 8.02 30.00 15.89
CA TRP A 476 7.53 28.75 16.41
C TRP A 476 6.89 28.91 17.79
N THR A 477 5.93 28.04 18.12
CA THR A 477 5.26 28.03 19.42
C THR A 477 5.18 26.62 19.98
N ASN A 478 5.38 26.45 21.28
CA ASN A 478 5.05 25.20 21.98
C ASN A 478 3.52 25.02 22.02
N ILE A 479 3.03 23.84 21.63
CA ILE A 479 1.60 23.52 21.53
C ILE A 479 0.95 23.45 22.92
N ASN A 480 1.60 22.76 23.86
CA ASN A 480 1.18 22.68 25.26
C ASN A 480 2.38 22.88 26.19
N ALA A 481 2.71 24.13 26.56
CA ALA A 481 3.85 24.42 27.43
C ALA A 481 3.58 24.19 28.94
N GLY A 482 2.32 24.01 29.35
CA GLY A 482 1.91 23.96 30.76
C GLY A 482 2.19 22.64 31.49
N THR A 483 3.16 21.83 31.05
CA THR A 483 3.42 20.49 31.58
C THR A 483 4.91 20.20 31.77
N ALA A 484 5.23 19.46 32.84
CA ALA A 484 6.55 18.90 33.10
C ALA A 484 6.78 17.53 32.44
N LEU A 485 5.76 16.97 31.77
CA LEU A 485 5.88 15.73 31.01
C LEU A 485 6.63 15.97 29.70
N ASN A 486 7.32 14.94 29.21
CA ASN A 486 7.81 14.93 27.84
C ASN A 486 6.63 14.76 26.89
N GLN A 487 6.68 15.44 25.76
CA GLN A 487 5.81 15.26 24.62
C GLN A 487 6.65 14.74 23.46
N SER A 488 6.14 13.75 22.73
CA SER A 488 6.81 13.28 21.53
C SER A 488 5.83 12.80 20.49
N ASP A 489 6.38 12.39 19.35
CA ASP A 489 5.67 11.65 18.32
C ASP A 489 4.44 12.39 17.75
N PRO A 490 4.55 13.68 17.39
CA PRO A 490 3.42 14.46 16.94
C PRO A 490 3.00 14.10 15.50
N ILE A 491 1.69 14.14 15.25
CA ILE A 491 1.09 13.96 13.92
C ILE A 491 0.07 15.06 13.64
N ILE A 492 0.07 15.57 12.40
CA ILE A 492 -0.83 16.63 11.95
C ILE A 492 -1.93 16.08 11.05
N SER A 493 -3.11 16.70 11.09
CA SER A 493 -4.19 16.49 10.12
C SER A 493 -4.88 17.81 9.82
N ILE A 494 -5.28 18.01 8.57
CA ILE A 494 -5.79 19.28 8.07
C ILE A 494 -7.28 19.19 7.78
N GLY A 495 -8.10 19.99 8.47
CA GLY A 495 -9.52 20.17 8.16
C GLY A 495 -9.77 21.46 7.35
N PRO A 496 -11.03 21.79 7.01
CA PRO A 496 -11.34 22.91 6.10
C PRO A 496 -10.93 24.27 6.65
N ALA A 497 -11.06 24.45 7.97
CA ALA A 497 -10.76 25.69 8.68
C ALA A 497 -10.04 25.40 10.01
N MET A 498 -9.34 24.26 10.11
CA MET A 498 -8.76 23.77 11.36
C MET A 498 -7.50 22.95 11.12
N VAL A 499 -6.54 23.08 12.03
CA VAL A 499 -5.32 22.27 12.07
C VAL A 499 -5.41 21.39 13.31
N LEU A 500 -5.47 20.09 13.11
CA LEU A 500 -5.52 19.09 14.18
C LEU A 500 -4.10 18.60 14.46
N VAL A 501 -3.76 18.50 15.74
CA VAL A 501 -2.49 17.93 16.20
C VAL A 501 -2.78 16.89 17.25
N ALA A 502 -2.18 15.71 17.10
CA ALA A 502 -2.14 14.66 18.11
C ALA A 502 -0.69 14.34 18.50
N TRP A 503 -0.48 13.95 19.75
CA TRP A 503 0.83 13.64 20.33
C TRP A 503 0.68 12.70 21.52
N GLN A 504 1.80 12.16 22.03
CA GLN A 504 1.82 11.43 23.30
C GLN A 504 2.55 12.25 24.38
N GLU A 505 2.07 12.18 25.62
CA GLU A 505 2.76 12.71 26.81
C GLU A 505 3.17 11.57 27.75
N TRP A 506 4.37 11.66 28.32
CA TRP A 506 4.96 10.59 29.13
C TRP A 506 6.01 11.14 30.12
N SER A 507 6.40 10.34 31.11
CA SER A 507 7.47 10.69 32.06
C SER A 507 8.61 9.66 32.01
N GLY A 508 9.83 10.09 32.32
CA GLY A 508 11.02 9.23 32.35
C GLY A 508 12.07 9.69 31.35
N THR A 509 12.91 8.77 30.90
CA THR A 509 14.07 9.06 30.03
C THR A 509 13.87 8.71 28.56
N ASP A 510 13.02 7.73 28.23
CA ASP A 510 12.75 7.31 26.85
C ASP A 510 11.28 6.93 26.65
N SER A 511 10.66 7.51 25.63
CA SER A 511 9.26 7.27 25.24
C SER A 511 8.99 5.82 24.87
N PHE A 512 10.00 5.10 24.37
CA PHE A 512 9.86 3.70 23.97
C PHE A 512 9.58 2.78 25.17
N ILE A 513 10.31 2.97 26.28
CA ILE A 513 10.19 2.14 27.50
C ILE A 513 9.16 2.65 28.51
N ALA A 514 8.67 3.89 28.36
CA ALA A 514 7.65 4.44 29.25
C ALA A 514 6.38 3.58 29.30
N THR A 515 5.83 3.34 30.49
CA THR A 515 4.61 2.52 30.72
C THR A 515 3.40 3.38 31.13
N ASN A 516 3.49 4.69 30.92
CA ASN A 516 2.49 5.67 31.33
C ASN A 516 2.24 6.75 30.27
N ALA A 517 2.43 6.41 28.99
CA ALA A 517 2.18 7.34 27.90
C ALA A 517 0.67 7.57 27.72
N SER A 518 0.27 8.82 27.49
CA SER A 518 -1.12 9.21 27.20
C SER A 518 -1.20 9.94 25.87
N VAL A 519 -2.09 9.52 24.98
CA VAL A 519 -2.30 10.20 23.69
C VAL A 519 -3.33 11.31 23.85
N PHE A 520 -3.04 12.46 23.23
CA PHE A 520 -3.92 13.62 23.19
C PHE A 520 -4.13 14.08 21.75
N ILE A 521 -5.26 14.77 21.51
CA ILE A 521 -5.55 15.49 20.26
C ILE A 521 -6.15 16.86 20.56
N MET A 522 -5.83 17.88 19.76
CA MET A 522 -6.41 19.22 19.85
C MET A 522 -6.58 19.88 18.48
N ILE A 523 -7.35 20.96 18.42
CA ILE A 523 -7.38 21.90 17.30
C ILE A 523 -6.50 23.11 17.67
N ILE A 524 -5.52 23.46 16.82
CA ILE A 524 -4.70 24.67 16.98
C ILE A 524 -5.58 25.91 16.81
N GLY A 525 -5.40 26.91 17.67
CA GLY A 525 -6.06 28.22 17.58
C GLY A 525 -7.46 28.28 18.18
N VAL A 526 -8.05 27.13 18.54
CA VAL A 526 -9.28 27.05 19.36
C VAL A 526 -8.87 26.96 20.84
N GLY A 527 -9.77 27.39 21.75
CA GLY A 527 -9.49 27.45 23.19
C GLY A 527 -8.88 26.17 23.76
N GLN A 528 -7.84 26.32 24.57
CA GLN A 528 -6.87 25.30 25.01
C GLN A 528 -7.49 24.13 25.82
N SER A 529 -8.19 23.21 25.15
CA SER A 529 -8.57 21.90 25.70
C SER A 529 -8.12 20.76 24.80
N LYS A 530 -7.02 20.10 25.20
CA LYS A 530 -6.60 18.83 24.60
C LYS A 530 -7.54 17.70 25.05
N THR A 531 -7.93 16.84 24.13
CA THR A 531 -8.79 15.67 24.40
C THR A 531 -7.93 14.42 24.60
N PRO A 532 -8.01 13.72 25.74
CA PRO A 532 -7.31 12.46 25.97
C PRO A 532 -7.96 11.29 25.20
N LEU A 533 -7.14 10.39 24.69
CA LEU A 533 -7.53 9.18 23.95
C LEU A 533 -7.08 7.90 24.66
N GLY A 534 -7.77 6.79 24.42
CA GLY A 534 -7.36 5.46 24.89
C GLY A 534 -7.60 5.13 26.37
N ASN A 535 -8.13 6.05 27.18
CA ASN A 535 -8.39 5.85 28.62
C ASN A 535 -9.27 4.61 28.95
N SER A 536 -10.09 4.15 28.00
CA SER A 536 -10.93 2.95 28.14
C SER A 536 -10.22 1.64 27.78
N PHE A 537 -9.07 1.67 27.13
CA PHE A 537 -8.27 0.48 26.76
C PHE A 537 -7.12 0.26 27.73
N SER A 538 -6.31 1.28 27.99
CA SER A 538 -5.12 1.18 28.84
C SER A 538 -4.65 2.54 29.35
N ALA A 539 -3.83 2.52 30.40
CA ALA A 539 -3.10 3.69 30.90
C ALA A 539 -1.77 3.95 30.14
N ASN A 540 -1.47 3.17 29.10
CA ASN A 540 -0.31 3.36 28.23
C ASN A 540 -0.76 3.34 26.77
N ASN A 541 -0.76 4.51 26.15
CA ASN A 541 -1.19 4.77 24.78
C ASN A 541 -0.06 5.51 24.05
N LYS A 542 0.31 5.07 22.85
CA LYS A 542 1.48 5.55 22.10
C LYS A 542 1.25 5.68 20.61
N TRP A 543 2.13 6.43 19.96
CA TRP A 543 2.25 6.56 18.50
C TRP A 543 0.91 6.89 17.81
N PRO A 544 0.37 8.10 18.04
CA PRO A 544 -0.80 8.56 17.31
C PRO A 544 -0.53 8.59 15.80
N ILE A 545 -1.50 8.14 15.03
CA ILE A 545 -1.52 8.21 13.57
C ILE A 545 -2.83 8.85 13.11
N MET A 546 -2.77 9.69 12.08
CA MET A 546 -3.92 10.36 11.49
C MET A 546 -3.81 10.31 9.96
N THR A 547 -4.92 10.61 9.30
CA THR A 547 -4.91 10.97 7.88
C THR A 547 -4.32 12.38 7.71
N GLU A 548 -3.63 12.64 6.61
CA GLU A 548 -3.21 14.01 6.27
C GLU A 548 -4.44 14.92 6.12
N ASP A 549 -5.46 14.43 5.42
CA ASP A 549 -6.69 15.16 5.15
C ASP A 549 -7.83 14.75 6.09
N SER A 550 -8.48 15.76 6.65
CA SER A 550 -9.73 15.74 7.41
C SER A 550 -10.73 16.77 6.86
N SER A 551 -10.58 17.26 5.61
CA SER A 551 -11.42 18.29 5.00
C SER A 551 -12.87 17.86 4.79
N GLY A 552 -13.16 16.56 4.84
CA GLY A 552 -14.55 16.07 4.95
C GLY A 552 -15.24 16.38 6.28
N GLY A 553 -14.58 17.07 7.23
CA GLY A 553 -15.08 17.33 8.58
C GLY A 553 -15.09 16.09 9.47
N ILE A 554 -14.46 14.98 9.05
CA ILE A 554 -14.37 13.74 9.81
C ILE A 554 -12.92 13.54 10.24
N VAL A 555 -12.67 13.75 11.54
CA VAL A 555 -11.38 13.49 12.18
C VAL A 555 -11.24 12.00 12.42
N ARG A 556 -10.09 11.44 12.06
CA ARG A 556 -9.75 10.03 12.25
C ARG A 556 -8.38 9.91 12.90
N ILE A 557 -8.28 9.06 13.92
CA ILE A 557 -7.05 8.86 14.67
C ILE A 557 -6.93 7.39 15.12
N GLY A 558 -5.73 6.83 14.97
CA GLY A 558 -5.35 5.54 15.52
C GLY A 558 -4.17 5.70 16.49
N TRP A 559 -3.99 4.74 17.39
CA TRP A 559 -2.87 4.69 18.33
C TRP A 559 -2.67 3.25 18.81
N LEU A 560 -1.52 2.96 19.43
CA LEU A 560 -1.30 1.69 20.11
C LEU A 560 -1.63 1.80 21.60
N SER A 561 -2.32 0.81 22.16
CA SER A 561 -2.66 0.75 23.58
C SER A 561 -2.19 -0.56 24.21
N GLY A 562 -1.60 -0.52 25.41
CA GLY A 562 -1.24 -1.70 26.19
C GLY A 562 0.00 -1.54 27.08
N GLN A 563 0.05 -2.34 28.16
CA GLN A 563 1.17 -2.37 29.11
C GLN A 563 2.18 -3.50 28.84
N GLY A 564 1.94 -4.29 27.80
CA GLY A 564 2.69 -5.48 27.42
C GLY A 564 1.96 -6.20 26.28
N ALA A 565 2.57 -7.23 25.71
CA ALA A 565 1.93 -8.01 24.65
C ALA A 565 0.76 -8.86 25.19
N PRO A 566 -0.38 -8.97 24.48
CA PRO A 566 -0.69 -8.29 23.22
C PRO A 566 -1.06 -6.81 23.41
N TYR A 567 -0.60 -5.98 22.48
CA TYR A 567 -0.98 -4.58 22.34
C TYR A 567 -2.16 -4.46 21.38
N THR A 568 -3.07 -3.53 21.68
CA THR A 568 -4.23 -3.23 20.85
C THR A 568 -3.91 -2.08 19.90
N ILE A 569 -4.16 -2.25 18.60
CA ILE A 569 -4.29 -1.10 17.70
C ILE A 569 -5.70 -0.55 17.88
N CYS A 570 -5.79 0.68 18.38
CA CYS A 570 -7.04 1.38 18.61
C CYS A 570 -7.32 2.37 17.47
N TYR A 571 -8.60 2.67 17.27
CA TYR A 571 -9.08 3.69 16.35
C TYR A 571 -10.21 4.50 17.00
N GLY A 572 -10.30 5.77 16.65
CA GLY A 572 -11.40 6.66 17.00
C GLY A 572 -11.65 7.64 15.86
N GLN A 573 -12.91 8.07 15.73
CA GLN A 573 -13.30 9.09 14.76
C GLN A 573 -14.38 10.00 15.33
N THR A 574 -14.49 11.20 14.78
CA THR A 574 -15.63 12.08 15.04
C THR A 574 -15.92 12.98 13.85
N SER A 575 -17.18 13.39 13.71
CA SER A 575 -17.55 14.47 12.79
C SER A 575 -17.54 15.78 13.55
N LEU A 576 -16.64 16.67 13.14
CA LEU A 576 -16.70 18.07 13.48
C LEU A 576 -17.67 18.70 12.47
N LYS A 577 -18.86 19.09 12.95
CA LYS A 577 -19.85 19.77 12.10
C LYS A 577 -19.18 21.01 11.49
N PRO A 578 -19.25 21.20 10.15
CA PRO A 578 -18.93 22.50 9.59
C PRO A 578 -19.91 23.54 10.14
N PHE A 579 -19.40 24.75 10.38
CA PHE A 579 -20.20 25.93 10.71
C PHE A 579 -20.90 26.47 9.46
#